data_AF-A0A2M9P4S9-F1
#
_entry.id   AF-A0A2M9P4S9-F1
#
_cell.length_a   1.000
_cell.length_b   1.000
_cell.length_c   1.000
_cell.angle_alpha   90.00
_cell.angle_beta   90.00
_cell.angle_gamma   90.00
#
_symmetry.space_group_name_H-M   'P 1'
#
loop_
_entity.id
_entity.type
_entity.pdbx_description
1 polymer ?
#
loop_
_entity_poly.entity_id
_entity_poly.type
_entity_poly.pdbx_seq_one_letter_code
_entity_poly.pdbx_strand_id
1 'polypeptide(L)'
;GFTFDVAQHGAEALIAWERRAYDLILMDVEMPVVEDNATNQFVLSLFLKRLGFTFDVAQHGAEALIAWERRAYDLILMDVEMPV
;
A
#
# COMPACT_ATOMS: atom_id res chain seq x y z
N GLY A 1 -3.05 2.73 -15.74
CA GLY A 1 -3.35 2.58 -14.31
C GLY A 1 -3.19 1.13 -13.94
N PHE A 2 -2.75 0.84 -12.72
CA PHE A 2 -2.64 -0.51 -12.20
C PHE A 2 -3.97 -0.94 -11.59
N THR A 3 -4.33 -2.22 -11.72
CA THR A 3 -5.49 -2.80 -11.03
C THR A 3 -4.99 -3.79 -10.01
N PHE A 4 -5.38 -3.60 -8.75
CA PHE A 4 -5.09 -4.53 -7.69
C PHE A 4 -6.38 -5.19 -7.23
N ASP A 5 -6.28 -6.47 -6.87
CA ASP A 5 -7.32 -7.19 -6.14
C ASP A 5 -6.76 -7.50 -4.75
N VAL A 6 -7.63 -7.54 -3.75
CA VAL A 6 -7.26 -7.87 -2.37
C VAL A 6 -7.91 -9.18 -2.01
N ALA A 7 -7.13 -10.09 -1.44
CA ALA A 7 -7.61 -11.33 -0.87
C ALA A 7 -7.32 -11.33 0.64
N GLN A 8 -8.32 -11.70 1.44
CA GLN A 8 -8.20 -11.75 2.90
C GLN A 8 -7.50 -13.02 3.39
N HIS A 9 -7.44 -14.06 2.55
CA HIS A 9 -6.78 -15.33 2.87
C HIS A 9 -6.38 -16.09 1.60
N GLY A 10 -5.47 -17.06 1.75
CA GLY A 10 -4.89 -17.81 0.61
C GLY A 10 -5.91 -18.48 -0.32
N ALA A 11 -7.02 -19.01 0.22
CA ALA A 11 -8.06 -19.61 -0.63
C ALA A 11 -8.74 -18.60 -1.56
N GLU A 12 -8.91 -17.36 -1.13
CA GLU A 12 -9.49 -16.29 -1.96
C GLU A 12 -8.48 -15.84 -3.00
N ALA A 13 -7.20 -15.74 -2.62
CA ALA A 13 -6.11 -15.41 -3.54
C ALA A 13 -6.00 -16.44 -4.68
N LEU A 14 -6.16 -17.73 -4.38
CA LEU A 14 -6.16 -18.80 -5.40
C LEU A 14 -7.34 -18.68 -6.37
N ILE A 15 -8.54 -18.41 -5.87
CA ILE A 15 -9.73 -18.18 -6.72
C ILE A 15 -9.54 -16.95 -7.60
N ALA A 16 -8.94 -15.88 -7.06
CA ALA A 16 -8.64 -14.68 -7.83
C ALA A 16 -7.60 -14.97 -8.93
N TRP A 17 -6.54 -15.73 -8.61
CA TRP A 17 -5.51 -16.17 -9.55
C TRP A 17 -6.05 -16.99 -10.72
N GLU A 18 -7.04 -17.83 -10.48
CA GLU A 18 -7.69 -18.59 -11.56
C GLU A 18 -8.45 -17.71 -12.56
N ARG A 19 -8.88 -16.51 -12.13
CA ARG A 19 -9.68 -15.59 -12.96
C ARG A 19 -8.83 -14.66 -13.82
N ARG A 20 -7.60 -14.34 -13.40
CA ARG A 20 -6.66 -13.50 -14.15
C ARG A 20 -5.21 -13.79 -13.76
N ALA A 21 -4.29 -13.61 -14.71
CA ALA A 21 -2.88 -13.58 -14.40
C ALA A 21 -2.53 -12.31 -13.61
N TYR A 22 -1.68 -12.45 -12.58
CA TYR A 22 -1.12 -11.33 -11.83
C TYR A 22 0.39 -11.30 -12.06
N ASP A 23 0.93 -10.09 -12.31
CA ASP A 23 2.37 -9.89 -12.48
C ASP A 23 3.13 -9.92 -11.15
N LEU A 24 2.45 -9.54 -10.06
CA LEU A 24 3.00 -9.49 -8.71
C LEU A 24 1.93 -9.94 -7.69
N ILE A 25 2.31 -10.87 -6.81
CA ILE A 25 1.55 -11.19 -5.60
C ILE A 25 2.40 -10.81 -4.40
N LEU A 26 1.81 -10.07 -3.48
CA LEU A 26 2.41 -9.76 -2.19
C LEU A 26 1.56 -10.34 -1.08
N MET A 27 2.21 -10.95 -0.10
CA MET A 27 1.58 -11.48 1.11
C MET A 27 2.10 -10.67 2.30
N ASP A 28 1.23 -10.41 3.28
CA ASP A 28 1.57 -9.71 4.53
C ASP A 28 2.29 -8.36 4.32
N VAL A 29 1.75 -7.53 3.43
CA VAL A 29 2.36 -6.25 3.03
C VAL A 29 2.43 -5.25 4.18
N GLU A 30 3.64 -4.75 4.43
CA GLU A 30 3.88 -3.51 5.17
C GLU A 30 4.42 -2.41 4.25
N MET A 31 3.86 -1.20 4.35
CA MET A 31 4.25 -0.07 3.50
C MET A 31 4.10 1.30 4.17
N PRO A 32 4.93 2.31 3.85
CA PRO A 32 4.60 3.68 4.16
C PRO A 32 3.63 4.24 3.12
N VAL A 33 2.64 4.97 3.61
CA VAL A 33 1.68 5.75 2.83
C VAL A 33 2.11 7.20 2.84
N VAL A 34 2.30 7.79 1.66
CA VAL A 34 2.82 9.15 1.50
C VAL A 34 1.74 10.05 0.91
N GLU A 35 1.30 11.02 1.70
CA GLU A 35 0.21 11.93 1.36
C GLU A 35 0.38 13.25 2.13
N ASP A 36 0.39 14.38 1.43
CA ASP A 36 0.63 15.70 2.02
C ASP A 36 -0.68 16.36 2.54
N ASN A 37 -1.84 15.87 2.09
CA ASN A 37 -3.13 16.34 2.56
C ASN A 37 -3.70 15.45 3.68
N ALA A 38 -3.84 16.03 4.88
CA ALA A 38 -4.36 15.32 6.05
C ALA A 38 -5.76 14.66 5.86
N THR A 39 -6.61 15.23 5.01
CA THR A 39 -7.93 14.63 4.70
C THR A 39 -7.78 13.38 3.83
N ASN A 40 -6.97 13.46 2.78
CA ASN A 40 -6.66 12.30 1.92
C ASN A 40 -5.97 11.21 2.73
N GLN A 41 -5.02 11.61 3.57
CA GLN A 41 -4.28 10.73 4.47
C GLN A 41 -5.24 9.94 5.37
N PHE A 42 -6.24 10.62 5.94
CA PHE A 42 -7.26 10.00 6.79
C PHE A 42 -8.14 9.02 6.01
N VAL A 43 -8.65 9.41 4.84
CA VAL A 43 -9.51 8.57 4.00
C VAL A 43 -8.75 7.31 3.54
N LEU A 44 -7.52 7.48 3.05
CA LEU A 44 -6.66 6.39 2.61
C LEU A 44 -6.32 5.45 3.77
N SER A 45 -6.00 6.00 4.95
CA SER A 45 -5.74 5.21 6.15
C SER A 45 -6.95 4.36 6.56
N LEU A 46 -8.17 4.90 6.47
CA LEU A 46 -9.38 4.17 6.80
C LEU A 46 -9.60 3.00 5.83
N PHE A 47 -9.35 3.23 4.54
CA PHE A 47 -9.50 2.24 3.49
C PHE A 47 -8.49 1.09 3.66
N LEU A 48 -7.20 1.42 3.85
CA LEU A 48 -6.13 0.42 4.03
C LEU A 48 -6.32 -0.42 5.30
N LYS A 49 -6.73 0.21 6.41
CA LYS A 49 -7.09 -0.52 7.64
C LYS A 49 -8.23 -1.50 7.42
N ARG A 50 -9.27 -1.10 6.67
CA ARG A 50 -10.41 -1.98 6.35
C ARG A 50 -10.00 -3.18 5.49
N LEU A 51 -8.97 -3.02 4.66
CA LEU A 51 -8.41 -4.09 3.84
C LEU A 51 -7.40 -4.98 4.59
N GLY A 52 -7.07 -4.65 5.84
CA GLY A 52 -6.17 -5.44 6.67
C GLY A 52 -4.68 -5.15 6.48
N PHE A 53 -4.32 -4.06 5.79
CA PHE A 53 -2.91 -3.68 5.61
C PHE A 53 -2.34 -3.04 6.88
N THR A 54 -1.07 -3.35 7.13
CA THR A 54 -0.24 -2.63 8.08
C THR A 54 0.54 -1.55 7.34
N PHE A 55 0.52 -0.33 7.83
CA PHE A 55 1.21 0.78 7.18
C PHE A 55 1.63 1.85 8.18
N ASP A 56 2.69 2.56 7.81
CA ASP A 56 3.08 3.81 8.45
C ASP A 56 2.66 4.99 7.56
N VAL A 57 2.61 6.20 8.12
CA VAL A 57 2.27 7.38 7.35
C VAL A 57 3.43 8.36 7.30
N ALA A 58 3.71 8.86 6.10
CA ALA A 58 4.69 9.89 5.82
C ALA A 58 4.02 11.08 5.11
N GLN A 59 4.51 12.28 5.38
CA GLN A 59 3.98 13.53 4.80
C GLN A 59 4.62 13.88 3.45
N HIS A 60 5.77 13.28 3.13
CA HIS A 60 6.47 13.48 1.86
C HIS A 60 7.43 12.33 1.55
N GLY A 61 7.90 12.25 0.29
CA GLY A 61 8.70 11.12 -0.19
C GLY A 61 9.99 10.88 0.59
N ALA A 62 10.70 11.94 0.99
CA ALA A 62 11.92 11.79 1.80
C ALA A 62 11.67 11.15 3.17
N GLU A 63 10.53 11.38 3.81
CA GLU A 63 10.20 10.73 5.08
C GLU A 63 9.94 9.24 4.89
N ALA A 64 9.26 8.85 3.81
CA ALA A 64 9.06 7.45 3.46
C ALA A 64 10.37 6.73 3.12
N LEU A 65 11.31 7.40 2.44
CA LEU A 65 12.64 6.83 2.19
C LEU A 65 13.43 6.63 3.50
N ILE A 66 13.40 7.59 4.42
CA ILE A 66 14.03 7.44 5.74
C ILE A 66 13.37 6.31 6.52
N ALA A 67 12.04 6.16 6.44
CA ALA A 67 11.33 5.05 7.08
C ALA A 67 11.77 3.71 6.47
N TRP A 68 11.91 3.64 5.15
CA TRP A 68 12.40 2.46 4.42
C TRP A 68 13.83 2.07 4.80
N GLU A 69 14.70 3.03 5.07
CA GLU A 69 16.05 2.72 5.57
C GLU A 69 16.02 2.10 6.98
N ARG A 70 14.98 2.36 7.76
CA ARG A 70 14.85 1.90 9.16
C ARG A 70 14.04 0.62 9.30
N ARG A 71 13.20 0.27 8.31
CA ARG A 71 12.31 -0.90 8.32
C ARG A 71 12.29 -1.55 6.95
N ALA A 72 12.19 -2.88 6.92
CA ALA A 72 12.03 -3.63 5.68
C ALA A 72 10.57 -3.60 5.24
N TYR A 73 10.14 -2.53 4.56
CA TYR A 73 8.85 -2.51 3.88
C TYR A 73 8.92 -3.28 2.56
N ASP A 74 7.77 -3.73 2.08
CA ASP A 74 7.67 -4.46 0.81
C ASP A 74 7.47 -3.52 -0.38
N LEU A 75 6.79 -2.39 -0.16
CA LEU A 75 6.50 -1.37 -1.17
C LEU A 75 6.25 0.01 -0.54
N ILE A 76 6.19 1.05 -1.36
CA ILE A 76 5.79 2.41 -0.96
C ILE A 76 4.54 2.80 -1.74
N LEU A 77 3.50 3.26 -1.03
CA LEU A 77 2.32 3.85 -1.66
C LEU A 77 2.43 5.37 -1.54
N MET A 78 2.67 6.05 -2.66
CA MET A 78 2.90 7.50 -2.69
C MET A 78 1.98 8.17 -3.72
N ASP A 79 1.45 9.35 -3.36
CA ASP A 79 0.73 10.19 -4.30
C ASP A 79 1.66 10.67 -5.44
N VAL A 80 1.14 10.64 -6.68
CA VAL A 80 1.88 11.00 -7.90
C VAL A 80 2.01 12.51 -8.03
N GLU A 81 1.07 13.28 -7.50
CA GLU A 81 1.04 14.75 -7.58
C GLU A 81 1.63 15.45 -6.34
N MET A 82 2.69 14.90 -5.75
CA MET A 82 3.45 15.65 -4.75
C MET A 82 4.43 16.64 -5.42
N PRO A 83 4.46 17.92 -5.02
CA PRO A 83 5.57 18.79 -5.39
C PRO A 83 6.88 18.22 -4.82
N VAL A 84 7.91 18.17 -5.66
CA VAL A 84 9.28 17.80 -5.28
C VAL A 84 9.91 18.79 -4.30
#